data_AF-A0AAW1LLJ3-F1
#
_entry.id   AF-A0AAW1LLJ3-F1
#
_cell.length_a   1.000
_cell.length_b   1.000
_cell.length_c   1.000
_cell.angle_alpha   90.00
_cell.angle_beta   90.00
_cell.angle_gamma   90.00
#
_symmetry.space_group_name_H-M   'P 1'
#
loop_
_entity.id
_entity.type
_entity.pdbx_description
1 polymer ?
#
loop_
_entity_poly.entity_id
_entity_poly.type
_entity_poly.pdbx_seq_one_letter_code
_entity_poly.pdbx_strand_id
1 'polypeptide(L)'
;MKYINNPLFLSLIILSCVTDGVIAQWFLYKHTVHIINNFTDGSKPLIFRCQSGDDDLGVKSLAKGREFHFTFGLQIFTRTLFFCRLRRGNAYNRSFDVFRDPLDIHLCKFKHIDGEYYWQARKDGIYFS
;
A
#
# COMPACT_ATOMS: atom_id res chain seq x y z
N MET A 1 46.75 -5.81 -24.31
CA MET A 1 45.50 -5.52 -23.59
C MET A 1 44.41 -5.31 -24.64
N LYS A 2 43.69 -6.38 -25.03
CA LYS A 2 42.69 -6.34 -26.11
C LYS A 2 41.32 -6.07 -25.51
N TYR A 3 40.76 -4.88 -25.75
CA TYR A 3 39.36 -4.59 -25.43
C TYR A 3 38.46 -5.43 -26.35
N ILE A 4 37.56 -6.21 -25.75
CA ILE A 4 36.62 -7.08 -26.46
C ILE A 4 35.45 -6.20 -26.92
N ASN A 5 35.53 -5.67 -28.14
CA ASN A 5 34.49 -4.84 -28.77
C ASN A 5 33.40 -5.72 -29.41
N ASN A 6 32.78 -6.59 -28.62
CA ASN A 6 31.68 -7.43 -29.08
C ASN A 6 30.34 -6.78 -28.71
N PRO A 7 29.48 -6.40 -29.68
CA PRO A 7 28.20 -5.74 -29.41
C PRO A 7 27.28 -6.57 -28.52
N LEU A 8 27.41 -7.90 -28.54
CA LEU A 8 26.67 -8.80 -27.64
C LEU A 8 27.10 -8.65 -26.18
N PHE A 9 28.38 -8.35 -25.95
CA PHE A 9 28.94 -8.17 -24.61
C PHE A 9 28.56 -6.78 -24.04
N LEU A 10 28.52 -5.76 -24.91
CA LEU A 10 27.98 -4.44 -24.60
C LEU A 10 26.47 -4.50 -24.30
N SER A 11 25.69 -5.27 -25.06
CA SER A 11 24.25 -5.42 -24.78
C SER A 11 23.96 -6.16 -23.47
N LEU A 12 24.80 -7.13 -23.07
CA LEU A 12 24.66 -7.85 -21.81
C LEU A 12 24.95 -6.95 -20.58
N ILE A 13 25.96 -6.06 -20.68
CA ILE A 13 26.30 -5.11 -19.60
C ILE A 13 25.24 -4.01 -19.47
N ILE A 14 24.67 -3.55 -20.60
CA ILE A 14 23.55 -2.62 -20.58
C ILE A 14 22.33 -3.30 -19.95
N LEU A 15 22.01 -4.54 -20.34
CA LEU A 15 20.88 -5.30 -19.80
C LEU A 15 20.99 -5.50 -18.28
N SER A 16 22.18 -5.81 -17.74
CA SER A 16 22.39 -5.96 -16.30
C SER A 16 22.26 -4.63 -15.54
N CYS A 17 22.72 -3.53 -16.12
CA CYS A 17 22.59 -2.19 -15.52
C CYS A 17 21.13 -1.72 -15.43
N VAL A 18 20.31 -2.01 -16.46
CA VAL A 18 18.86 -1.77 -16.39
C VAL A 18 18.17 -2.74 -15.43
N THR A 19 18.54 -4.02 -15.38
CA THR A 19 17.84 -4.96 -14.48
C THR A 19 18.17 -4.71 -13.02
N ASP A 20 19.41 -4.41 -12.66
CA ASP A 20 19.78 -4.20 -11.26
C ASP A 20 19.25 -2.86 -10.72
N GLY A 21 19.27 -1.81 -11.55
CA GLY A 21 18.72 -0.49 -11.18
C GLY A 21 17.19 -0.45 -11.16
N VAL A 22 16.54 -1.10 -12.12
CA VAL A 22 15.08 -1.16 -12.22
C VAL A 22 14.53 -2.16 -11.21
N ILE A 23 15.02 -3.39 -11.06
CA ILE A 23 14.38 -4.32 -10.10
C ILE A 23 14.56 -3.82 -8.65
N ALA A 24 15.72 -3.26 -8.30
CA ALA A 24 15.95 -2.71 -6.97
C ALA A 24 15.07 -1.50 -6.66
N GLN A 25 14.85 -0.57 -7.61
CA GLN A 25 14.03 0.62 -7.36
C GLN A 25 12.57 0.32 -7.01
N TRP A 26 12.03 -0.83 -7.43
CA TRP A 26 10.58 -1.06 -7.42
C TRP A 26 10.13 -1.83 -6.16
N PHE A 27 11.07 -2.55 -5.53
CA PHE A 27 10.94 -3.00 -4.14
C PHE A 27 11.23 -1.89 -3.11
N LEU A 28 11.74 -0.72 -3.53
CA LEU A 28 12.07 0.36 -2.59
C LEU A 28 10.86 1.20 -2.19
N TYR A 29 9.88 1.38 -3.08
CA TYR A 29 8.74 2.26 -2.80
C TYR A 29 7.67 1.57 -1.99
N LYS A 30 7.33 2.20 -0.87
CA LYS A 30 6.45 1.64 0.14
C LYS A 30 5.24 2.52 0.32
N HIS A 31 4.08 1.88 0.35
CA HIS A 31 2.83 2.51 0.71
C HIS A 31 2.44 2.06 2.10
N THR A 32 2.27 3.00 3.02
CA THR A 32 1.82 2.74 4.39
C THR A 32 0.39 3.25 4.56
N VAL A 33 -0.51 2.35 4.91
CA VAL A 33 -1.90 2.69 5.25
C VAL A 33 -2.03 2.72 6.77
N HIS A 34 -2.59 3.80 7.28
CA HIS A 34 -2.87 4.02 8.69
C HIS A 34 -4.37 4.02 8.95
N ILE A 35 -4.81 3.21 9.90
CA ILE A 35 -6.20 3.12 10.38
C ILE A 35 -6.25 3.62 11.82
N ILE A 36 -6.95 4.73 12.04
CA ILE A 36 -7.01 5.43 13.32
C ILE A 36 -8.42 5.38 13.89
N ASN A 37 -8.56 4.93 15.14
CA ASN A 37 -9.83 4.98 15.87
C ASN A 37 -10.00 6.34 16.55
N ASN A 38 -10.63 7.30 15.87
CA ASN A 38 -10.83 8.66 16.36
C ASN A 38 -12.28 8.92 16.85
N PHE A 39 -12.89 7.90 17.46
CA PHE A 39 -14.18 8.09 18.14
C PHE A 39 -13.98 8.84 19.47
N THR A 40 -14.91 9.73 19.78
CA THR A 40 -14.93 10.45 21.06
C THR A 40 -15.25 9.54 22.24
N ASP A 41 -16.08 8.52 22.04
CA ASP A 41 -16.37 7.48 23.02
C ASP A 41 -15.27 6.39 23.03
N GLY A 42 -14.88 5.94 24.22
CA GLY A 42 -13.89 4.87 24.44
C GLY A 42 -14.49 3.51 24.81
N SER A 43 -15.81 3.41 24.99
CA SER A 43 -16.49 2.22 25.55
C SER A 43 -16.39 0.96 24.69
N LYS A 44 -16.16 1.10 23.38
CA LYS A 44 -16.10 0.00 22.42
C LYS A 44 -14.87 0.13 21.54
N PRO A 45 -14.16 -0.98 21.23
CA PRO A 45 -13.09 -0.94 20.25
C PRO A 45 -13.64 -0.80 18.83
N LEU A 46 -12.80 -0.31 17.93
CA LEU A 46 -12.99 -0.42 16.49
C LEU A 46 -12.42 -1.76 16.03
N ILE A 47 -13.28 -2.64 15.53
CA ILE A 47 -12.89 -3.93 14.95
C ILE A 47 -12.81 -3.75 13.44
N PHE A 48 -11.77 -4.26 12.80
CA PHE A 48 -11.66 -4.17 11.35
C PHE A 48 -10.89 -5.33 10.73
N ARG A 49 -11.08 -5.54 9.43
CA ARG A 49 -10.28 -6.44 8.59
C ARG A 49 -9.92 -5.71 7.32
N CYS A 50 -8.66 -5.75 6.95
CA CYS A 50 -8.14 -5.18 5.72
C CYS A 50 -7.56 -6.30 4.86
N GLN A 51 -7.80 -6.24 3.56
CA GLN A 51 -7.35 -7.27 2.62
C GLN A 51 -7.22 -6.69 1.21
N SER A 52 -6.40 -7.34 0.39
CA SER A 52 -6.27 -7.15 -1.05
C SER A 52 -6.78 -8.42 -1.78
N GLY A 53 -6.49 -8.53 -3.07
CA GLY A 53 -6.74 -9.77 -3.81
C GLY A 53 -5.88 -10.94 -3.32
N ASP A 54 -4.64 -10.65 -2.89
CA ASP A 54 -3.63 -11.67 -2.56
C ASP A 54 -3.31 -11.73 -1.06
N ASP A 55 -3.56 -10.65 -0.31
CA ASP A 55 -3.18 -10.54 1.09
C ASP A 55 -4.39 -10.32 2.00
N ASP A 56 -4.46 -11.07 3.09
CA ASP A 56 -5.41 -10.84 4.17
C ASP A 56 -4.69 -10.53 5.47
N LEU A 57 -4.88 -9.32 5.99
CA LEU A 57 -4.21 -8.87 7.21
C LEU A 57 -4.90 -9.38 8.48
N GLY A 58 -6.03 -10.08 8.32
CA GLY A 58 -6.84 -10.63 9.39
C GLY A 58 -7.67 -9.59 10.14
N VAL A 59 -8.39 -10.06 11.15
CA VAL A 59 -9.21 -9.21 12.01
C VAL A 59 -8.34 -8.57 13.09
N LYS A 60 -8.47 -7.27 13.26
CA LYS A 60 -7.78 -6.46 14.27
C LYS A 60 -8.78 -5.69 15.12
N SER A 61 -8.33 -5.23 16.29
CA SER A 61 -9.13 -4.45 17.24
C SER A 61 -8.29 -3.26 17.73
N LEU A 62 -8.86 -2.05 17.68
CA LEU A 62 -8.22 -0.81 18.11
C LEU A 62 -9.03 -0.12 19.20
N ALA A 63 -8.39 0.17 20.32
CA ALA A 63 -8.95 1.06 21.35
C ALA A 63 -9.03 2.51 20.83
N LYS A 64 -9.79 3.37 21.52
CA LYS A 64 -9.90 4.80 21.20
C LYS A 64 -8.51 5.45 21.17
N GLY A 65 -8.27 6.29 20.16
CA GLY A 65 -7.04 7.06 19.98
C GLY A 65 -5.83 6.21 19.56
N ARG A 66 -6.04 4.92 19.26
CA ARG A 66 -4.99 4.03 18.77
C ARG A 66 -5.03 3.92 17.26
N GLU A 67 -3.88 3.55 16.71
CA GLU A 67 -3.60 3.40 15.30
C GLU A 67 -3.07 2.00 15.01
N PHE A 68 -3.42 1.50 13.83
CA PHE A 68 -2.78 0.35 13.19
C PHE A 68 -2.29 0.78 11.82
N HIS A 69 -1.09 0.34 11.44
CA HIS A 69 -0.59 0.55 10.10
C HIS A 69 0.00 -0.72 9.51
N PHE A 70 0.02 -0.76 8.18
CA PHE A 70 0.69 -1.79 7.43
C PHE A 70 1.30 -1.18 6.17
N THR A 71 2.42 -1.76 5.75
CA THR A 71 3.21 -1.27 4.63
C THR A 71 3.31 -2.36 3.56
N PHE A 72 3.13 -1.99 2.31
CA PHE A 72 3.21 -2.89 1.16
C PHE A 72 3.88 -2.21 -0.04
N GLY A 73 4.34 -3.01 -0.99
CA GLY A 73 4.80 -2.55 -2.30
C GLY A 73 3.76 -2.86 -3.38
N LEU A 74 3.88 -2.21 -4.53
CA LEU A 74 3.00 -2.46 -5.68
C LEU A 74 3.42 -3.71 -6.45
N GLN A 75 2.45 -4.43 -7.00
CA GLN A 75 2.69 -5.56 -7.91
C GLN A 75 2.90 -5.08 -9.35
N ILE A 76 3.79 -5.74 -10.10
CA ILE A 76 4.30 -5.28 -11.41
C ILE A 76 3.28 -5.47 -12.55
N PHE A 77 2.35 -6.43 -12.41
CA PHE A 77 1.46 -6.86 -13.51
C PHE A 77 -0.03 -6.77 -13.15
N THR A 78 -0.35 -6.31 -11.95
CA THR A 78 -1.68 -6.37 -11.36
C THR A 78 -1.92 -5.10 -10.56
N ARG A 79 -3.15 -4.59 -10.63
CA ARG A 79 -3.54 -3.40 -9.87
C ARG A 79 -3.62 -3.74 -8.40
N THR A 80 -2.88 -3.00 -7.58
CA THR A 80 -2.95 -3.18 -6.12
C THR A 80 -4.16 -2.43 -5.58
N LEU A 81 -5.04 -3.16 -4.89
CA LEU A 81 -6.22 -2.63 -4.22
C LEU A 81 -6.27 -3.20 -2.81
N PHE A 82 -6.27 -2.33 -1.80
CA PHE A 82 -6.60 -2.72 -0.43
C PHE A 82 -7.92 -2.08 -0.03
N PHE A 83 -8.80 -2.88 0.56
CA PHE A 83 -10.04 -2.41 1.16
C PHE A 83 -10.16 -2.89 2.60
N CYS A 84 -10.84 -2.10 3.42
CA CYS A 84 -11.06 -2.43 4.83
C CYS A 84 -12.54 -2.41 5.17
N ARG A 85 -12.94 -3.34 6.03
CA ARG A 85 -14.27 -3.39 6.66
C ARG A 85 -14.13 -3.07 8.13
N LEU A 86 -14.76 -2.00 8.58
CA LEU A 86 -14.74 -1.51 9.94
C LEU A 86 -16.09 -1.76 10.61
N ARG A 87 -16.07 -2.21 11.85
CA ARG A 87 -17.23 -2.48 12.69
C ARG A 87 -17.02 -1.95 14.09
N ARG A 88 -18.07 -1.39 14.68
CA ARG A 88 -18.07 -0.98 16.09
C ARG A 88 -19.47 -1.08 16.67
N GLY A 89 -19.64 -1.96 17.66
CA GLY A 89 -20.96 -2.31 18.15
C GLY A 89 -21.88 -2.79 17.02
N ASN A 90 -23.19 -2.56 17.17
CA ASN A 90 -24.19 -3.05 16.21
C ASN A 90 -24.50 -2.05 15.09
N ALA A 91 -24.29 -0.75 15.32
CA ALA A 91 -24.74 0.30 14.41
C ALA A 91 -23.68 0.77 13.42
N TYR A 92 -22.39 0.66 13.75
CA TYR A 92 -21.30 1.12 12.89
C TYR A 92 -20.74 -0.06 12.09
N ASN A 93 -20.96 -0.03 10.78
CA ASN A 93 -20.41 -0.98 9.81
C ASN A 93 -20.13 -0.23 8.49
N ARG A 94 -18.87 -0.18 8.08
CA ARG A 94 -18.42 0.58 6.91
C ARG A 94 -17.35 -0.20 6.16
N SER A 95 -17.43 -0.20 4.83
CA SER A 95 -16.41 -0.79 3.96
C SER A 95 -15.96 0.26 2.95
N PHE A 96 -14.67 0.34 2.68
CA PHE A 96 -14.11 1.31 1.76
C PHE A 96 -12.72 0.88 1.29
N ASP A 97 -12.28 1.44 0.17
CA ASP A 97 -10.94 1.23 -0.36
C ASP A 97 -9.97 2.16 0.38
N VAL A 98 -8.97 1.58 1.03
CA VAL A 98 -7.93 2.34 1.74
C VAL A 98 -6.77 2.72 0.83
N PHE A 99 -6.59 1.96 -0.24
CA PHE A 99 -5.61 2.23 -1.27
C PHE A 99 -6.10 1.66 -2.60
N ARG A 100 -5.94 2.43 -3.67
CA ARG A 100 -6.18 1.99 -5.04
C ARG A 100 -5.08 2.55 -5.91
N ASP A 101 -4.38 1.65 -6.59
CA ASP A 101 -3.38 1.99 -7.57
C ASP A 101 -3.99 2.81 -8.73
N PRO A 102 -3.50 4.04 -9.01
CA PRO A 102 -4.01 4.89 -10.07
C PRO A 102 -3.70 4.30 -11.46
N LEU A 103 -4.67 4.43 -12.37
CA LEU A 103 -4.77 3.73 -13.66
C LEU A 103 -3.61 3.95 -14.65
N ASP A 104 -2.69 4.88 -14.39
CA ASP A 104 -1.72 5.39 -15.36
C ASP A 104 -0.54 4.43 -15.58
N ILE A 105 -0.78 3.37 -16.36
CA ILE A 105 0.16 2.61 -17.22
C ILE A 105 1.65 2.68 -16.79
N HIS A 106 1.93 1.98 -15.70
CA HIS A 106 3.03 1.07 -15.32
C HIS A 106 4.42 1.06 -15.96
N LEU A 107 4.77 1.86 -16.97
CA LEU A 107 6.07 1.67 -17.63
C LEU A 107 7.04 2.83 -17.52
N CYS A 108 6.62 4.11 -17.49
CA CYS A 108 7.62 5.20 -17.54
C CYS A 108 7.26 6.54 -16.86
N LYS A 109 6.14 6.67 -16.13
CA LYS A 109 5.66 8.00 -15.67
C LYS A 109 5.32 8.17 -14.21
N PHE A 110 5.49 7.14 -13.38
CA PHE A 110 5.28 7.34 -11.96
C PHE A 110 6.43 8.14 -11.36
N LYS A 111 6.09 9.27 -10.76
CA LYS A 111 6.83 9.80 -9.62
C LYS A 111 6.62 8.78 -8.49
N HIS A 112 7.44 7.73 -8.47
CA HIS A 112 7.40 6.73 -7.43
C HIS A 112 8.00 7.34 -6.17
N ILE A 113 7.13 7.67 -5.21
CA ILE A 113 7.47 8.21 -3.90
C ILE A 113 6.73 7.35 -2.89
N ASP A 114 7.31 7.14 -1.72
CA ASP A 114 6.62 6.51 -0.60
C ASP A 114 5.30 7.25 -0.31
N GLY A 115 4.23 6.49 -0.10
CA GLY A 115 2.89 7.02 0.10
C GLY A 115 2.39 6.72 1.51
N GLU A 116 1.82 7.72 2.16
CA GLU A 116 1.24 7.59 3.49
C GLU A 116 -0.26 7.92 3.41
N TYR A 117 -1.11 7.01 3.88
CA TYR A 117 -2.58 7.10 3.72
C TYR A 117 -3.25 7.03 5.08
N TYR A 118 -3.71 8.17 5.59
CA TYR A 118 -4.28 8.26 6.94
C TYR A 118 -5.81 8.23 6.90
N TRP A 119 -6.39 7.14 7.41
CA TRP A 119 -7.83 6.95 7.50
C TRP A 119 -8.31 7.00 8.94
N GLN A 120 -9.18 7.96 9.24
CA GLN A 120 -9.74 8.17 10.57
C GLN A 120 -11.19 7.71 10.62
N ALA A 121 -11.47 6.72 11.46
CA ALA A 121 -12.82 6.30 11.77
C ALA A 121 -13.41 7.17 12.88
N ARG A 122 -14.54 7.82 12.59
CA ARG A 122 -15.29 8.67 13.52
C ARG A 122 -16.74 8.18 13.62
N LYS A 123 -17.52 8.78 14.53
CA LYS A 123 -18.92 8.40 14.77
C LYS A 123 -19.79 8.57 13.53
N ASP A 124 -19.56 9.63 12.76
CA ASP A 124 -20.31 10.09 11.60
C ASP A 124 -19.79 9.54 10.27
N GLY A 125 -18.52 9.12 10.21
CA GLY A 125 -17.96 8.65 8.96
C GLY A 125 -16.52 8.15 9.04
N ILE A 126 -15.91 8.07 7.86
CA ILE A 126 -14.50 7.76 7.65
C ILE A 126 -13.91 8.93 6.88
N TYR A 127 -12.76 9.43 7.34
CA TYR A 127 -12.11 10.61 6.80
C TYR A 127 -10.70 10.26 6.34
N PHE A 128 -10.32 10.74 5.15
CA PHE A 128 -8.95 10.75 4.67
C PHE A 128 -8.28 12.04 5.13
N SER A 129 -7.00 11.99 5.51
CA SER A 129 -6.20 13.14 5.92
C SER A 129 -4.96 13.32 5.07
#